data_AF-A0A2K1JIE3-F1
#
_entry.id   AF-A0A2K1JIE3-F1
#
_cell.length_a   1.000
_cell.length_b   1.000
_cell.length_c   1.000
_cell.angle_alpha   90.00
_cell.angle_beta   90.00
_cell.angle_gamma   90.00
#
_symmetry.space_group_name_H-M   'P 1'
#
loop_
_entity.id
_entity.type
_entity.pdbx_description
1 polymer ?
#
loop_
_entity_poly.entity_id
_entity_poly.type
_entity_poly.pdbx_seq_one_letter_code
_entity_poly.pdbx_strand_id
1 'polypeptide(L)'
;MDNNQESRRTDAEVSSCVFRSIEDVKSVPAFFSCTSGELLWGQVHTVIEGFTCTAPRPQELEYKVAARTGLWKVQAVFQDNYEGNPWHTGFVCHHVDANGPEILRLASEAGICNNGKFADLDIVFVNRYDWSGSHAPGCEIILEAITGEKVDLEEDFEDEKYFRSLVYDRFMLVDALGFPNLMQALKDGERLERRNYLMRRRVNLSNSSGGSSSSENDMSSVPNFEDFGTHLVVTDGEYDMGWMAFRNGELVGFVYDGAYSALEGDNLRLGDSLVRV
;
A
#
# COMPACT_ATOMS: atom_id res chain seq x y z
N MET A 1 28.72 39.40 -27.51
CA MET A 1 27.26 39.57 -27.64
C MET A 1 26.72 38.22 -28.01
N ASP A 2 26.34 37.51 -26.96
CA ASP A 2 25.99 36.10 -26.94
C ASP A 2 24.61 35.88 -27.55
N ASN A 3 24.52 34.92 -28.48
CA ASN A 3 23.25 34.38 -28.92
C ASN A 3 23.05 33.03 -28.22
N ASN A 4 22.52 33.10 -26.99
CA ASN A 4 21.94 31.94 -26.32
C ASN A 4 20.63 31.57 -27.02
N GLN A 5 20.66 30.53 -27.85
CA GLN A 5 19.46 29.77 -28.18
C GLN A 5 19.15 28.85 -26.99
N GLU A 6 18.38 29.37 -26.03
CA GLU A 6 17.68 28.52 -25.06
C GLU A 6 16.63 27.70 -25.80
N SER A 7 16.97 26.44 -26.00
CA SER A 7 16.04 25.36 -26.28
C SER A 7 14.97 25.36 -25.18
N ARG A 8 13.79 25.88 -25.50
CA ARG A 8 12.56 25.69 -24.72
C ARG A 8 12.29 24.19 -24.58
N ARG A 9 12.78 23.60 -23.49
CA ARG A 9 12.21 22.37 -22.95
C ARG A 9 10.78 22.72 -22.56
N THR A 10 9.85 22.12 -23.27
CA THR A 10 8.46 22.00 -22.83
C THR A 10 8.46 21.37 -21.45
N ASP A 11 7.99 22.10 -20.45
CA ASP A 11 7.64 21.55 -19.14
C ASP A 11 6.64 20.42 -19.40
N ALA A 12 7.13 19.18 -19.35
CA ALA A 12 6.27 18.03 -19.23
C ALA A 12 5.51 18.23 -17.91
N GLU A 13 4.19 18.15 -17.95
CA GLU A 13 3.37 18.05 -16.73
C GLU A 13 3.92 16.89 -15.91
N VAL A 14 4.71 17.21 -14.89
CA VAL A 14 5.20 16.24 -13.92
C VAL A 14 3.94 15.69 -13.25
N SER A 15 3.65 14.43 -13.54
CA SER A 15 2.59 13.65 -12.91
C SER A 15 2.84 13.61 -11.41
N SER A 16 2.16 14.48 -10.65
CA SER A 16 2.45 14.65 -9.23
C SER A 16 1.95 13.46 -8.41
N CYS A 17 2.83 12.87 -7.61
CA CYS A 17 2.50 11.87 -6.60
C CYS A 17 2.06 12.61 -5.32
N VAL A 18 0.77 12.94 -5.18
CA VAL A 18 0.26 13.64 -3.97
C VAL A 18 -0.32 12.72 -2.90
N PHE A 19 0.35 12.59 -1.76
CA PHE A 19 -0.09 11.75 -0.63
C PHE A 19 -1.01 12.52 0.33
N ARG A 20 -2.05 11.86 0.85
CA ARG A 20 -2.90 12.34 1.97
C ARG A 20 -2.62 11.50 3.20
N SER A 21 -2.48 12.18 4.33
CA SER A 21 -2.24 11.56 5.62
C SER A 21 -3.51 10.94 6.18
N ILE A 22 -3.41 9.73 6.74
CA ILE A 22 -4.42 9.17 7.64
C ILE A 22 -3.99 9.54 9.06
N GLU A 23 -4.48 10.67 9.58
CA GLU A 23 -4.07 11.22 10.88
C GLU A 23 -4.80 10.56 12.06
N ASP A 24 -6.02 10.05 11.85
CA ASP A 24 -6.82 9.37 12.87
C ASP A 24 -7.10 7.92 12.47
N VAL A 25 -6.21 7.03 12.91
CA VAL A 25 -6.32 5.56 12.74
C VAL A 25 -7.61 5.01 13.37
N LYS A 26 -8.28 5.77 14.24
CA LYS A 26 -9.35 5.28 15.11
C LYS A 26 -10.78 5.30 14.54
N SER A 27 -11.11 5.98 13.43
CA SER A 27 -12.54 6.10 13.08
C SER A 27 -12.90 6.21 11.61
N VAL A 28 -12.05 6.77 10.73
CA VAL A 28 -12.46 7.00 9.34
C VAL A 28 -11.75 6.01 8.42
N PRO A 29 -12.49 5.09 7.78
CA PRO A 29 -11.90 4.24 6.76
C PRO A 29 -11.45 5.10 5.60
N ALA A 30 -10.34 4.69 5.01
CA ALA A 30 -9.74 5.43 3.94
C ALA A 30 -9.79 4.58 2.66
N PHE A 31 -9.62 5.15 1.47
CA PHE A 31 -9.93 4.45 0.22
C PHE A 31 -8.91 4.71 -0.89
N PHE A 32 -8.76 3.75 -1.79
CA PHE A 32 -8.06 3.89 -3.06
C PHE A 32 -8.76 3.07 -4.16
N SER A 33 -8.39 3.23 -5.42
CA SER A 33 -8.95 2.51 -6.56
C SER A 33 -7.91 1.60 -7.19
N CYS A 34 -8.36 0.40 -7.56
CA CYS A 34 -7.63 -0.50 -8.46
C CYS A 34 -8.27 -0.40 -9.84
N THR A 35 -7.56 0.17 -10.81
CA THR A 35 -8.06 0.36 -12.18
C THR A 35 -7.46 -0.62 -13.17
N SER A 36 -6.26 -1.13 -12.90
CA SER A 36 -5.58 -2.10 -13.78
C SER A 36 -6.16 -3.52 -13.70
N GLY A 37 -6.80 -3.88 -12.59
CA GLY A 37 -7.11 -5.27 -12.26
C GLY A 37 -5.91 -6.03 -11.67
N GLU A 38 -4.84 -5.31 -11.32
CA GLU A 38 -3.62 -5.86 -10.73
C GLU A 38 -3.18 -4.98 -9.55
N LEU A 39 -2.82 -5.62 -8.43
CA LEU A 39 -2.21 -4.93 -7.29
C LEU A 39 -0.79 -5.44 -7.09
N LEU A 40 0.13 -4.49 -6.91
CA LEU A 40 1.47 -4.71 -6.41
C LEU A 40 1.45 -4.66 -4.89
N TRP A 41 2.20 -5.53 -4.22
CA TRP A 41 2.15 -5.67 -2.77
C TRP A 41 3.54 -5.93 -2.16
N GLY A 42 3.67 -5.64 -0.87
CA GLY A 42 4.92 -5.81 -0.12
C GLY A 42 5.56 -4.47 0.23
N GLN A 43 6.88 -4.42 0.33
CA GLN A 43 7.63 -3.18 0.53
C GLN A 43 8.09 -2.59 -0.81
N VAL A 44 8.73 -1.41 -0.82
CA VAL A 44 9.04 -0.69 -2.08
C VAL A 44 9.84 -1.56 -3.06
N HIS A 45 10.85 -2.25 -2.56
CA HIS A 45 11.72 -3.10 -3.36
C HIS A 45 10.95 -4.24 -4.03
N THR A 46 10.09 -4.94 -3.28
CA THR A 46 9.24 -6.00 -3.83
C THR A 46 8.17 -5.47 -4.79
N VAL A 47 7.62 -4.28 -4.54
CA VAL A 47 6.68 -3.64 -5.48
C VAL A 47 7.38 -3.32 -6.82
N ILE A 48 8.64 -2.87 -6.79
CA ILE A 48 9.46 -2.68 -8.00
C ILE A 48 9.64 -4.01 -8.75
N GLU A 49 9.96 -5.10 -8.06
CA GLU A 49 10.09 -6.43 -8.66
C GLU A 49 8.77 -6.90 -9.28
N GLY A 50 7.66 -6.78 -8.57
CA GLY A 50 6.33 -7.15 -9.08
C GLY A 50 5.95 -6.38 -10.34
N PHE A 51 6.29 -5.09 -10.40
CA PHE A 51 6.04 -4.26 -11.58
C PHE A 51 6.93 -4.65 -12.77
N THR A 52 8.19 -4.97 -12.53
CA THR A 52 9.17 -5.32 -13.58
C THR A 52 9.03 -6.76 -14.07
N CYS A 53 8.34 -7.64 -13.34
CA CYS A 53 8.10 -9.00 -13.77
C CYS A 53 7.17 -9.05 -14.99
N THR A 54 7.61 -9.72 -16.06
CA THR A 54 6.92 -9.76 -17.37
C THR A 54 5.97 -10.95 -17.54
N ALA A 55 5.96 -11.91 -16.61
CA ALA A 55 5.04 -13.05 -16.67
C ALA A 55 4.77 -13.62 -15.26
N PRO A 56 3.49 -13.79 -14.86
CA PRO A 56 3.15 -14.45 -13.62
C PRO A 56 3.64 -15.90 -13.65
N ARG A 57 4.64 -16.24 -12.83
CA ARG A 57 5.06 -17.61 -12.59
C ARG A 57 3.94 -18.33 -11.84
N PRO A 58 3.34 -19.39 -12.39
CA PRO A 58 2.09 -19.98 -11.87
C PRO A 58 2.17 -20.64 -10.47
N GLN A 59 3.27 -20.48 -9.71
CA GLN A 59 3.52 -21.25 -8.47
C GLN A 59 4.21 -20.44 -7.35
N GLU A 60 4.67 -19.23 -7.63
CA GLU A 60 5.26 -18.32 -6.65
C GLU A 60 4.33 -17.11 -6.60
N LEU A 61 3.86 -16.70 -5.42
CA LEU A 61 3.15 -15.44 -5.30
C LEU A 61 4.13 -14.33 -5.68
N GLU A 62 4.00 -13.81 -6.89
CA GLU A 62 4.76 -12.65 -7.30
C GLU A 62 4.22 -11.43 -6.56
N TYR A 63 5.06 -10.42 -6.34
CA TYR A 63 4.69 -9.12 -5.77
C TYR A 63 3.73 -8.29 -6.64
N LYS A 64 3.01 -8.97 -7.53
CA LYS A 64 1.92 -8.53 -8.40
C LYS A 64 0.86 -9.64 -8.44
N VAL A 65 -0.39 -9.28 -8.20
CA VAL A 65 -1.50 -10.23 -8.14
C VAL A 65 -2.73 -9.69 -8.85
N ALA A 66 -3.47 -10.57 -9.54
CA ALA A 66 -4.77 -10.24 -10.11
C ALA A 66 -5.71 -9.81 -8.98
N ALA A 67 -6.34 -8.67 -9.12
CA ALA A 67 -7.12 -8.03 -8.07
C ALA A 67 -8.42 -7.45 -8.63
N ARG A 68 -9.45 -7.43 -7.79
CA ARG A 68 -10.74 -6.86 -8.17
C ARG A 68 -10.61 -5.38 -8.51
N THR A 69 -11.04 -5.01 -9.71
CA THR A 69 -11.12 -3.61 -10.14
C THR A 69 -12.19 -2.87 -9.35
N GLY A 70 -11.95 -1.60 -9.04
CA GLY A 70 -12.91 -0.73 -8.38
C GLY A 70 -12.33 -0.12 -7.10
N LEU A 71 -13.23 0.22 -6.19
CA LEU A 71 -12.90 0.95 -4.98
C LEU A 71 -12.48 -0.04 -3.86
N TRP A 72 -11.36 0.27 -3.22
CA TRP A 72 -10.79 -0.46 -2.10
C TRP A 72 -10.82 0.41 -0.85
N LYS A 73 -11.13 -0.23 0.27
CA LYS A 73 -11.24 0.36 1.59
C LYS A 73 -10.08 -0.12 2.45
N VAL A 74 -9.49 0.79 3.21
CA VAL A 74 -8.38 0.57 4.14
C VAL A 74 -8.87 0.91 5.53
N GLN A 75 -8.75 -0.05 6.44
CA GLN A 75 -9.23 0.06 7.81
C GLN A 75 -8.16 -0.42 8.77
N ALA A 76 -7.96 0.34 9.86
CA ALA A 76 -7.09 -0.08 10.93
C ALA A 76 -7.71 -1.23 11.74
N VAL A 77 -6.85 -2.15 12.15
CA VAL A 77 -7.16 -3.27 13.04
C VAL A 77 -6.64 -2.94 14.43
N PHE A 78 -7.51 -3.13 15.41
CA PHE A 78 -7.15 -3.03 16.82
C PHE A 78 -7.37 -4.36 17.54
N GLN A 79 -6.52 -4.63 18.52
CA GLN A 79 -6.65 -5.76 19.43
C GLN A 79 -6.74 -5.22 20.85
N ASP A 80 -7.70 -5.68 21.64
CA ASP A 80 -7.77 -5.27 23.04
C ASP A 80 -6.60 -5.95 23.81
N ASN A 81 -5.78 -5.16 24.51
CA ASN A 81 -4.69 -5.70 25.33
C ASN A 81 -5.24 -6.33 26.64
N TYR A 82 -4.37 -6.89 27.49
CA TYR A 82 -4.76 -7.51 28.77
C TYR A 82 -5.54 -6.58 29.73
N GLU A 83 -5.45 -5.27 29.53
CA GLU A 83 -6.16 -4.25 30.31
C GLU A 83 -7.48 -3.79 29.64
N GLY A 84 -7.82 -4.36 28.48
CA GLY A 84 -9.00 -3.99 27.68
C GLY A 84 -8.80 -2.72 26.84
N ASN A 85 -7.57 -2.23 26.70
CA ASN A 85 -7.26 -1.05 25.90
C ASN A 85 -6.93 -1.45 24.45
N PRO A 86 -7.52 -0.80 23.43
CA PRO A 86 -7.28 -1.14 22.03
C PRO A 86 -5.86 -0.74 21.60
N TRP A 87 -5.11 -1.72 21.14
CA TRP A 87 -3.77 -1.61 20.56
C TRP A 87 -3.86 -1.71 19.03
N HIS A 88 -3.24 -0.76 18.31
CA HIS A 88 -3.21 -0.80 16.84
C HIS A 88 -2.21 -1.84 16.36
N THR A 89 -2.70 -2.86 15.67
CA THR A 89 -1.90 -4.04 15.33
C THR A 89 -1.66 -4.18 13.82
N GLY A 90 -2.51 -3.56 13.00
CA GLY A 90 -2.39 -3.69 11.55
C GLY A 90 -3.54 -3.08 10.77
N PHE A 91 -3.77 -3.57 9.56
CA PHE A 91 -4.76 -3.04 8.63
C PHE A 91 -5.46 -4.15 7.84
N VAL A 92 -6.71 -3.89 7.43
CA VAL A 92 -7.38 -4.63 6.36
C VAL A 92 -7.60 -3.71 5.18
N CYS A 93 -7.07 -4.09 4.03
CA CYS A 93 -7.33 -3.48 2.73
C CYS A 93 -8.26 -4.39 1.96
N HIS A 94 -9.47 -3.98 1.59
CA HIS A 94 -10.40 -4.85 0.88
C HIS A 94 -11.24 -4.10 -0.13
N HIS A 95 -11.65 -4.78 -1.20
CA HIS A 95 -12.59 -4.20 -2.15
C HIS A 95 -13.94 -3.91 -1.46
N VAL A 96 -14.63 -2.85 -1.87
CA VAL A 96 -15.86 -2.37 -1.19
C VAL A 96 -17.04 -3.36 -1.23
N ASP A 97 -17.01 -4.31 -2.16
CA ASP A 97 -18.00 -5.40 -2.24
C ASP A 97 -17.65 -6.63 -1.38
N ALA A 98 -16.48 -6.61 -0.74
CA ALA A 98 -16.01 -7.65 0.15
C ALA A 98 -16.25 -7.26 1.62
N ASN A 99 -16.40 -8.27 2.47
CA ASN A 99 -16.71 -8.11 3.88
C ASN A 99 -15.40 -8.08 4.70
N GLY A 100 -14.90 -6.88 5.00
CA GLY A 100 -13.66 -6.67 5.76
C GLY A 100 -13.58 -7.45 7.09
N PRO A 101 -14.59 -7.37 7.97
CA PRO A 101 -14.64 -8.16 9.20
C PRO A 101 -14.54 -9.68 8.99
N GLU A 102 -15.17 -10.20 7.94
CA GLU A 102 -15.10 -11.63 7.59
C GLU A 102 -13.73 -12.02 7.05
N ILE A 103 -13.11 -11.19 6.21
CA ILE A 103 -11.72 -11.36 5.75
C ILE A 103 -10.77 -11.42 6.94
N LEU A 104 -10.92 -10.50 7.91
CA LEU A 104 -10.10 -10.49 9.13
C LEU A 104 -10.28 -11.77 9.95
N ARG A 105 -11.53 -12.22 10.15
CA ARG A 105 -11.83 -13.48 10.84
C ARG A 105 -11.17 -14.68 10.14
N LEU A 106 -11.33 -14.80 8.83
CA LEU A 106 -10.79 -15.92 8.07
C LEU A 106 -9.25 -15.92 8.05
N ALA A 107 -8.61 -14.73 7.98
CA ALA A 107 -7.17 -14.60 8.15
C ALA A 107 -6.73 -15.10 9.54
N SER A 108 -7.48 -14.75 10.58
CA SER A 108 -7.20 -15.20 11.94
C SER A 108 -7.33 -16.71 12.10
N GLU A 109 -8.37 -17.31 11.51
CA GLU A 109 -8.60 -18.76 11.53
C GLU A 109 -7.57 -19.53 10.71
N ALA A 110 -7.12 -18.97 9.58
CA ALA A 110 -6.08 -19.57 8.75
C ALA A 110 -4.74 -19.64 9.50
N GLY A 111 -4.47 -18.65 10.36
CA GLY A 111 -3.24 -18.54 11.13
C GLY A 111 -1.99 -18.48 10.26
N ILE A 112 -0.83 -18.69 10.89
CA ILE A 112 0.47 -18.73 10.20
C ILE A 112 0.64 -20.13 9.60
N CYS A 113 0.70 -20.22 8.27
CA CYS A 113 0.86 -21.49 7.56
C CYS A 113 1.99 -21.44 6.53
N ASN A 114 3.11 -22.08 6.84
CA ASN A 114 4.30 -22.13 5.97
C ASN A 114 4.22 -23.18 4.84
N ASN A 115 3.10 -23.92 4.70
CA ASN A 115 3.03 -25.14 3.88
C ASN A 115 1.84 -25.20 2.88
N GLY A 116 1.21 -24.08 2.52
CA GLY A 116 0.03 -24.08 1.65
C GLY A 116 0.36 -24.02 0.16
N LYS A 117 -0.03 -25.03 -0.62
CA LYS A 117 -0.17 -24.86 -2.09
C LYS A 117 -1.30 -23.86 -2.34
N PHE A 118 -0.96 -22.73 -2.94
CA PHE A 118 -1.77 -21.51 -3.03
C PHE A 118 -3.07 -21.59 -3.86
N ALA A 119 -3.24 -22.64 -4.68
CA ALA A 119 -4.22 -22.63 -5.77
C ALA A 119 -5.68 -22.87 -5.34
N ASP A 120 -5.95 -23.37 -4.13
CA ASP A 120 -7.29 -23.84 -3.71
C ASP A 120 -7.84 -23.15 -2.45
N LEU A 121 -7.18 -22.11 -1.92
CA LEU A 121 -7.58 -21.49 -0.65
C LEU A 121 -8.14 -20.08 -0.87
N ASP A 122 -9.30 -19.82 -0.25
CA ASP A 122 -9.93 -18.50 -0.21
C ASP A 122 -9.11 -17.49 0.61
N ILE A 123 -8.27 -17.97 1.52
CA ILE A 123 -7.30 -17.18 2.29
C ILE A 123 -5.92 -17.81 2.21
N VAL A 124 -4.93 -17.00 1.90
CA VAL A 124 -3.53 -17.39 1.73
C VAL A 124 -2.65 -16.58 2.66
N PHE A 125 -1.90 -17.25 3.53
CA PHE A 125 -0.83 -16.61 4.28
C PHE A 125 0.32 -16.23 3.35
N VAL A 126 0.77 -14.99 3.45
CA VAL A 126 1.91 -14.44 2.71
C VAL A 126 2.98 -14.02 3.71
N ASN A 127 4.10 -14.74 3.66
CA ASN A 127 5.06 -14.87 4.74
C ASN A 127 5.92 -13.62 4.96
N ARG A 128 6.40 -13.49 6.20
CA ARG A 128 7.32 -12.46 6.72
C ARG A 128 8.56 -12.20 5.85
N TYR A 129 9.17 -13.25 5.31
CA TYR A 129 10.47 -13.15 4.65
C TYR A 129 10.38 -12.77 3.18
N ASP A 130 9.19 -12.93 2.61
CA ASP A 130 9.01 -12.78 1.17
C ASP A 130 9.12 -11.28 0.84
N TRP A 131 8.49 -10.37 1.59
CA TRP A 131 8.58 -8.92 1.29
C TRP A 131 9.44 -8.06 2.22
N SER A 132 10.00 -8.62 3.30
CA SER A 132 10.72 -7.80 4.30
C SER A 132 12.16 -7.59 3.89
N GLY A 133 12.93 -6.78 4.62
CA GLY A 133 14.34 -6.55 4.32
C GLY A 133 15.28 -7.75 4.42
N SER A 134 14.75 -8.96 4.66
CA SER A 134 15.45 -10.21 4.42
C SER A 134 15.40 -10.67 2.94
N HIS A 135 14.48 -10.11 2.16
CA HIS A 135 14.41 -10.27 0.71
C HIS A 135 15.51 -9.44 0.07
N ALA A 136 16.38 -10.12 -0.67
CA ALA A 136 17.54 -9.53 -1.33
C ALA A 136 17.39 -9.67 -2.85
N PRO A 137 17.75 -8.64 -3.64
CA PRO A 137 18.31 -7.35 -3.23
C PRO A 137 17.24 -6.35 -2.73
N GLY A 138 17.54 -5.63 -1.65
CA GLY A 138 16.57 -4.76 -0.96
C GLY A 138 16.78 -3.28 -1.26
N CYS A 139 17.89 -2.70 -0.78
CA CYS A 139 18.20 -1.29 -1.01
C CYS A 139 18.74 -1.06 -2.44
N GLU A 140 19.50 -2.01 -2.97
CA GLU A 140 20.15 -1.92 -4.28
C GLU A 140 19.13 -1.73 -5.39
N ILE A 141 18.03 -2.50 -5.36
CA ILE A 141 17.00 -2.40 -6.40
C ILE A 141 16.25 -1.06 -6.33
N ILE A 142 16.03 -0.51 -5.14
CA ILE A 142 15.40 0.80 -4.99
C ILE A 142 16.32 1.89 -5.55
N LEU A 143 17.60 1.86 -5.17
CA LEU A 143 18.60 2.81 -5.63
C LEU A 143 18.77 2.72 -7.14
N GLU A 144 18.98 1.52 -7.70
CA GLU A 144 19.09 1.30 -9.14
C GLU A 144 17.85 1.76 -9.90
N ALA A 145 16.65 1.50 -9.36
CA ALA A 145 15.41 1.96 -9.98
C ALA A 145 15.27 3.49 -10.00
N ILE A 146 15.83 4.19 -9.02
CA ILE A 146 15.77 5.65 -8.89
C ILE A 146 16.88 6.33 -9.70
N THR A 147 18.13 5.88 -9.54
CA THR A 147 19.31 6.50 -10.16
C THR A 147 19.53 6.04 -11.60
N GLY A 148 19.05 4.84 -11.95
CA GLY A 148 19.37 4.18 -13.21
C GLY A 148 20.76 3.55 -13.25
N GLU A 149 21.48 3.54 -12.13
CA GLU A 149 22.84 3.01 -12.01
C GLU A 149 22.89 1.88 -10.98
N LYS A 150 23.68 0.84 -11.28
CA LYS A 150 23.90 -0.25 -10.32
C LYS A 150 24.71 0.30 -9.15
N VAL A 151 24.13 0.23 -7.95
CA VAL A 151 24.79 0.71 -6.72
C VAL A 151 25.41 -0.45 -5.94
N ASP A 152 26.63 -0.24 -5.45
CA ASP A 152 27.30 -1.13 -4.52
C ASP A 152 27.14 -0.58 -3.09
N LEU A 153 26.51 -1.34 -2.19
CA LEU A 153 26.26 -0.91 -0.81
C LEU A 153 27.52 -0.94 0.07
N GLU A 154 28.67 -1.40 -0.46
CA GLU A 154 29.95 -1.29 0.25
C GLU A 154 30.40 0.18 0.40
N GLU A 155 29.85 1.11 -0.39
CA GLU A 155 30.10 2.54 -0.25
C GLU A 155 29.00 3.23 0.58
N ASP A 156 29.39 4.04 1.57
CA ASP A 156 28.46 4.90 2.31
C ASP A 156 27.77 5.86 1.33
N PHE A 157 26.45 5.74 1.19
CA PHE A 157 25.65 6.62 0.34
C PHE A 157 24.79 7.56 1.18
N GLU A 158 24.55 8.75 0.64
CA GLU A 158 23.63 9.71 1.25
C GLU A 158 22.24 9.06 1.38
N ASP A 159 21.65 9.19 2.56
CA ASP A 159 20.29 8.70 2.89
C ASP A 159 20.10 7.17 3.04
N GLU A 160 21.16 6.38 3.30
CA GLU A 160 21.04 4.94 3.58
C GLU A 160 19.90 4.59 4.55
N LYS A 161 19.76 5.35 5.63
CA LYS A 161 18.69 5.16 6.62
C LYS A 161 17.28 5.29 6.04
N TYR A 162 17.08 6.21 5.09
CA TYR A 162 15.78 6.37 4.42
C TYR A 162 15.47 5.17 3.54
N PHE A 163 16.44 4.73 2.72
CA PHE A 163 16.26 3.58 1.84
C PHE A 163 16.04 2.29 2.63
N ARG A 164 16.77 2.10 3.73
CA ARG A 164 16.47 1.02 4.69
C ARG A 164 15.03 1.12 5.22
N SER A 165 14.51 2.31 5.54
CA SER A 165 13.10 2.44 5.97
C SER A 165 12.09 2.01 4.90
N LEU A 166 12.42 2.15 3.61
CA LEU A 166 11.59 1.67 2.50
C LEU A 166 11.59 0.13 2.36
N VAL A 167 12.55 -0.54 3.00
CA VAL A 167 12.82 -1.99 2.99
C VAL A 167 12.48 -2.64 4.34
N TYR A 168 11.98 -1.91 5.33
CA TYR A 168 11.65 -2.51 6.63
C TYR A 168 10.34 -2.02 7.23
N ASP A 169 9.95 -0.76 7.02
CA ASP A 169 8.90 -0.14 7.83
C ASP A 169 7.61 0.15 7.07
N ARG A 170 7.54 -0.17 5.76
CA ARG A 170 6.50 0.37 4.87
C ARG A 170 5.90 -0.71 3.99
N PHE A 171 4.77 -1.23 4.41
CA PHE A 171 3.94 -2.03 3.53
C PHE A 171 3.25 -1.15 2.48
N MET A 172 3.09 -1.68 1.28
CA MET A 172 2.47 -1.04 0.14
C MET A 172 1.48 -1.98 -0.51
N LEU A 173 0.35 -1.42 -0.94
CA LEU A 173 -0.60 -2.06 -1.83
C LEU A 173 -1.00 -1.05 -2.89
N VAL A 174 -0.58 -1.28 -4.14
CA VAL A 174 -0.56 -0.25 -5.19
C VAL A 174 -1.10 -0.79 -6.50
N ASP A 175 -2.01 -0.06 -7.15
CA ASP A 175 -2.45 -0.30 -8.52
C ASP A 175 -1.25 -0.26 -9.47
N ALA A 176 -1.07 -1.32 -10.27
CA ALA A 176 0.01 -1.41 -11.24
C ALA A 176 0.07 -0.22 -12.21
N LEU A 177 -1.08 0.36 -12.59
CA LEU A 177 -1.13 1.55 -13.46
C LEU A 177 -0.73 2.84 -12.73
N GLY A 178 -0.90 2.89 -11.40
CA GLY A 178 -0.52 4.04 -10.59
C GLY A 178 0.95 4.04 -10.18
N PHE A 179 1.58 2.87 -10.10
CA PHE A 179 2.97 2.70 -9.68
C PHE A 179 4.00 3.58 -10.40
N PRO A 180 3.94 3.81 -11.73
CA PRO A 180 4.87 4.73 -12.41
C PRO A 180 4.90 6.14 -11.81
N ASN A 181 3.78 6.63 -11.28
CA ASN A 181 3.72 7.95 -10.62
C ASN A 181 4.47 7.96 -9.29
N LEU A 182 4.39 6.87 -8.52
CA LEU A 182 5.18 6.67 -7.31
C LEU A 182 6.68 6.67 -7.63
N MET A 183 7.08 5.91 -8.65
CA MET A 183 8.49 5.85 -9.06
C MET A 183 9.02 7.18 -9.55
N GLN A 184 8.22 7.94 -10.31
CA GLN A 184 8.64 9.26 -10.78
C GLN A 184 8.87 10.22 -9.60
N ALA A 185 7.97 10.25 -8.60
CA ALA A 185 8.17 11.08 -7.43
C ALA A 185 9.41 10.71 -6.61
N LEU A 186 9.67 9.42 -6.42
CA LEU A 186 10.91 8.97 -5.76
C LEU A 186 12.15 9.41 -6.54
N LYS A 187 12.11 9.37 -7.88
CA LYS A 187 13.18 9.91 -8.77
C LYS A 187 13.36 11.41 -8.66
N ASP A 188 12.26 12.13 -8.48
CA ASP A 188 12.25 13.58 -8.29
C ASP A 188 12.70 13.98 -6.87
N GLY A 189 13.04 13.01 -6.00
CA GLY A 189 13.55 13.23 -4.65
C GLY A 189 12.47 13.38 -3.59
N GLU A 190 11.19 13.12 -3.91
CA GLU A 190 10.12 13.11 -2.92
C GLU A 190 10.33 11.96 -1.93
N ARG A 191 10.28 12.29 -0.64
CA ARG A 191 10.41 11.29 0.44
C ARG A 191 9.05 10.91 0.97
N LEU A 192 8.82 9.62 1.12
CA LEU A 192 7.70 9.11 1.88
C LEU A 192 8.01 9.32 3.37
N GLU A 193 7.13 9.97 4.14
CA GLU A 193 7.32 10.05 5.60
C GLU A 193 6.85 8.76 6.28
N ARG A 194 7.33 8.44 7.48
CA ARG A 194 6.95 7.23 8.22
C ARG A 194 5.56 7.39 8.88
N ARG A 195 4.51 7.46 8.06
CA ARG A 195 3.09 7.51 8.48
C ARG A 195 2.20 6.89 7.39
N ASN A 196 0.93 6.64 7.70
CA ASN A 196 0.01 6.02 6.74
C ASN A 196 -0.50 7.04 5.71
N TYR A 197 -0.45 6.68 4.43
CA TYR A 197 -0.91 7.56 3.35
C TYR A 197 -1.77 6.88 2.28
N LEU A 198 -2.69 7.67 1.71
CA LEU A 198 -3.48 7.39 0.50
C LEU A 198 -3.49 8.64 -0.38
N MET A 199 -3.50 8.55 -1.70
CA MET A 199 -3.11 9.70 -2.54
C MET A 199 -4.27 10.43 -3.21
N ARG A 200 -4.25 11.77 -3.31
CA ARG A 200 -5.03 12.53 -4.31
C ARG A 200 -4.46 13.94 -4.60
N ARG A 201 -4.43 14.38 -5.87
CA ARG A 201 -4.76 15.78 -6.25
C ARG A 201 -5.38 15.92 -7.66
N ARG A 202 -6.46 16.70 -7.74
CA ARG A 202 -7.03 17.25 -8.98
C ARG A 202 -6.12 18.32 -9.58
N VAL A 203 -5.85 18.22 -10.88
CA VAL A 203 -5.49 19.37 -11.71
C VAL A 203 -6.70 20.29 -11.80
N ASN A 204 -6.62 21.51 -11.26
CA ASN A 204 -7.62 22.54 -11.51
C ASN A 204 -7.46 23.06 -12.94
N LEU A 205 -8.03 22.36 -13.92
CA LEU A 205 -8.34 22.94 -15.22
C LEU A 205 -9.69 23.65 -15.13
N SER A 206 -9.66 24.93 -14.75
CA SER A 206 -10.29 26.03 -15.51
C SER A 206 -10.54 27.26 -14.63
N ASN A 207 -10.02 28.38 -15.10
CA ASN A 207 -10.40 29.73 -14.71
C ASN A 207 -11.91 29.99 -14.84
N SER A 208 -12.37 30.94 -14.01
CA SER A 208 -13.45 31.90 -14.23
C SER A 208 -14.87 31.65 -13.69
N SER A 209 -15.26 32.63 -12.88
CA SER A 209 -16.61 33.16 -12.56
C SER A 209 -17.59 32.34 -11.72
N GLY A 210 -17.66 32.71 -10.44
CA GLY A 210 -18.82 33.43 -9.90
C GLY A 210 -20.07 32.63 -9.53
N GLY A 211 -20.51 32.76 -8.27
CA GLY A 211 -21.91 32.54 -7.90
C GLY A 211 -22.11 31.67 -6.67
N SER A 212 -22.37 32.33 -5.54
CA SER A 212 -22.96 31.74 -4.34
C SER A 212 -24.31 31.08 -4.61
N SER A 213 -24.57 29.90 -4.05
CA SER A 213 -25.78 29.62 -3.29
C SER A 213 -25.72 28.25 -2.60
N SER A 214 -26.20 28.26 -1.37
CA SER A 214 -26.36 27.14 -0.43
C SER A 214 -27.24 26.01 -0.96
N SER A 215 -26.80 24.77 -0.78
CA SER A 215 -27.69 23.65 -0.44
C SER A 215 -26.88 22.55 0.25
N GLU A 216 -27.31 22.23 1.48
CA GLU A 216 -26.84 21.12 2.30
C GLU A 216 -27.21 19.80 1.59
N ASN A 217 -26.23 19.23 0.91
CA ASN A 217 -26.13 17.81 0.57
C ASN A 217 -24.64 17.57 0.36
N ASP A 218 -23.92 17.47 1.48
CA ASP A 218 -22.47 17.29 1.51
C ASP A 218 -22.14 15.85 1.07
N MET A 219 -22.18 15.62 -0.24
CA MET A 219 -21.63 14.46 -0.94
C MET A 219 -20.10 14.56 -1.08
N SER A 220 -19.40 15.08 -0.06
CA SER A 220 -17.94 15.05 0.03
C SER A 220 -17.38 13.66 0.41
N SER A 221 -18.25 12.69 0.68
CA SER A 221 -17.91 11.34 1.15
C SER A 221 -17.75 10.27 0.06
N VAL A 222 -17.78 10.63 -1.23
CA VAL A 222 -17.44 9.71 -2.32
C VAL A 222 -15.93 9.80 -2.61
N PRO A 223 -15.14 8.72 -2.41
CA PRO A 223 -13.72 8.71 -2.77
C PRO A 223 -13.54 9.00 -4.26
N ASN A 224 -12.50 9.75 -4.67
CA ASN A 224 -12.26 9.92 -6.11
C ASN A 224 -11.60 8.63 -6.60
N PHE A 225 -11.92 8.26 -7.82
CA PHE A 225 -11.30 7.17 -8.57
C PHE A 225 -9.81 7.40 -8.94
N GLU A 226 -9.14 8.38 -8.33
CA GLU A 226 -7.77 8.83 -8.70
C GLU A 226 -6.69 8.33 -7.73
N ASP A 227 -7.09 7.92 -6.53
CA ASP A 227 -6.22 7.38 -5.50
C ASP A 227 -5.81 5.96 -5.94
N PHE A 228 -4.51 5.64 -6.06
CA PHE A 228 -4.06 4.38 -6.72
C PHE A 228 -3.39 3.37 -5.79
N GLY A 229 -3.41 3.59 -4.48
CA GLY A 229 -2.79 2.68 -3.53
C GLY A 229 -2.64 3.27 -2.14
N THR A 230 -2.01 2.49 -1.26
CA THR A 230 -1.73 2.83 0.13
C THR A 230 -0.29 2.50 0.49
N HIS A 231 0.30 3.28 1.40
CA HIS A 231 1.48 2.86 2.14
C HIS A 231 1.18 2.90 3.65
N LEU A 232 1.50 1.80 4.33
CA LEU A 232 1.11 1.52 5.70
C LEU A 232 2.33 1.29 6.59
N VAL A 233 2.25 1.80 7.81
CA VAL A 233 3.28 1.71 8.84
C VAL A 233 2.61 1.41 10.18
N VAL A 234 3.14 0.42 10.89
CA VAL A 234 2.86 0.19 12.32
C VAL A 234 4.15 0.50 13.09
N THR A 235 4.07 1.35 14.12
CA THR A 235 5.24 1.96 14.76
C THR A 235 6.03 1.01 15.66
N ASP A 236 5.47 -0.14 16.03
CA ASP A 236 5.96 -0.96 17.15
C ASP A 236 6.11 -2.46 16.80
N GLY A 237 6.30 -2.80 15.52
CA GLY A 237 6.49 -4.20 15.07
C GLY A 237 7.93 -4.58 14.77
N GLU A 238 8.34 -5.76 15.22
CA GLU A 238 9.58 -6.41 14.75
C GLU A 238 9.36 -7.32 13.54
N TYR A 239 8.12 -7.76 13.30
CA TYR A 239 7.79 -8.73 12.25
C TYR A 239 6.44 -8.46 11.59
N ASP A 240 6.51 -8.16 10.30
CA ASP A 240 5.34 -7.96 9.44
C ASP A 240 4.84 -9.30 8.89
N MET A 241 3.52 -9.48 8.90
CA MET A 241 2.83 -10.64 8.34
C MET A 241 1.65 -10.18 7.48
N GLY A 242 1.18 -11.04 6.58
CA GLY A 242 -0.09 -10.78 5.96
C GLY A 242 -0.80 -11.97 5.35
N TRP A 243 -2.04 -11.71 4.96
CA TRP A 243 -2.93 -12.70 4.39
C TRP A 243 -3.67 -12.10 3.21
N MET A 244 -3.76 -12.85 2.13
CA MET A 244 -4.50 -12.50 0.93
C MET A 244 -5.83 -13.25 0.91
N ALA A 245 -6.92 -12.53 0.68
CA ALA A 245 -8.24 -13.09 0.48
C ALA A 245 -8.59 -13.09 -1.01
N PHE A 246 -8.93 -14.27 -1.53
CA PHE A 246 -9.30 -14.48 -2.92
C PHE A 246 -10.78 -14.82 -3.05
N ARG A 247 -11.38 -14.38 -4.15
CA ARG A 247 -12.72 -14.81 -4.56
C ARG A 247 -12.75 -14.93 -6.07
N ASN A 248 -13.08 -16.12 -6.58
CA ASN A 248 -13.07 -16.44 -8.02
C ASN A 248 -11.71 -16.17 -8.69
N GLY A 249 -10.60 -16.39 -7.97
CA GLY A 249 -9.24 -16.21 -8.49
C GLY A 249 -8.72 -14.76 -8.50
N GLU A 250 -9.50 -13.80 -8.01
CA GLU A 250 -9.08 -12.41 -7.84
C GLU A 250 -8.84 -12.09 -6.36
N LEU A 251 -7.81 -11.29 -6.07
CA LEU A 251 -7.62 -10.69 -4.76
C LEU A 251 -8.79 -9.73 -4.47
N VAL A 252 -9.44 -9.93 -3.33
CA VAL A 252 -10.52 -9.07 -2.82
C VAL A 252 -10.20 -8.48 -1.45
N GLY A 253 -9.14 -8.96 -0.79
CA GLY A 253 -8.72 -8.48 0.52
C GLY A 253 -7.27 -8.79 0.82
N PHE A 254 -6.68 -7.96 1.67
CA PHE A 254 -5.36 -8.11 2.21
C PHE A 254 -5.39 -7.72 3.69
N VAL A 255 -4.94 -8.60 4.56
CA VAL A 255 -4.72 -8.33 5.98
C VAL A 255 -3.24 -8.14 6.20
N TYR A 256 -2.86 -6.98 6.74
CA TYR A 256 -1.49 -6.65 7.12
C TYR A 256 -1.42 -6.62 8.66
N ASP A 257 -0.59 -7.45 9.25
CA ASP A 257 -0.23 -7.43 10.68
C ASP A 257 1.18 -6.86 10.78
N GLY A 258 1.29 -5.64 11.29
CA GLY A 258 2.57 -4.96 11.47
C GLY A 258 3.06 -4.98 12.92
N ALA A 259 2.48 -5.82 13.79
CA ALA A 259 2.84 -5.88 15.21
C ALA A 259 3.15 -7.30 15.68
N TYR A 260 3.28 -8.27 14.76
CA TYR A 260 3.54 -9.68 15.06
C TYR A 260 2.65 -10.26 16.17
N SER A 261 1.40 -9.84 16.22
CA SER A 261 0.55 -10.10 17.38
C SER A 261 -0.93 -10.26 17.03
N ALA A 262 -1.33 -9.87 15.82
CA ALA A 262 -2.72 -9.53 15.54
C ALA A 262 -3.66 -10.74 15.45
N LEU A 263 -3.20 -11.94 15.10
CA LEU A 263 -4.13 -13.01 14.71
C LEU A 263 -4.20 -14.21 15.66
N GLU A 264 -3.50 -14.15 16.80
CA GLU A 264 -3.62 -15.14 17.89
C GLU A 264 -4.54 -14.66 19.03
N GLY A 265 -5.08 -13.43 18.94
CA GLY A 265 -5.81 -12.77 20.02
C GLY A 265 -7.33 -12.92 19.98
N ASP A 266 -7.92 -13.12 21.15
CA ASP A 266 -9.36 -12.93 21.36
C ASP A 266 -9.69 -11.42 21.30
N ASN A 267 -10.73 -11.02 20.56
CA ASN A 267 -11.28 -9.65 20.45
C ASN A 267 -10.56 -8.71 19.47
N LEU A 268 -10.53 -9.07 18.19
CA LEU A 268 -10.11 -8.17 17.12
C LEU A 268 -11.18 -7.15 16.80
N ARG A 269 -10.78 -5.96 16.35
CA ARG A 269 -11.67 -4.87 15.97
C ARG A 269 -11.28 -4.30 14.62
N LEU A 270 -12.27 -4.12 13.75
CA LEU A 270 -12.12 -3.41 12.49
C LEU A 270 -13.04 -2.18 12.48
N GLY A 271 -12.48 -1.01 12.78
CA GLY A 271 -13.29 0.15 13.20
C GLY A 271 -14.12 -0.21 14.44
N ASP A 272 -15.43 0.05 14.40
CA ASP A 272 -16.34 -0.26 15.52
C ASP A 272 -16.78 -1.74 15.58
N SER A 273 -16.42 -2.55 14.58
CA SER A 273 -16.87 -3.95 14.50
C SER A 273 -15.96 -4.86 15.31
N LEU A 274 -16.51 -5.50 16.34
CA LEU A 274 -15.85 -6.61 17.03
C LEU A 274 -15.87 -7.85 16.15
N VAL A 275 -14.69 -8.37 15.83
CA VAL A 275 -14.44 -9.61 15.14
C VAL A 275 -14.08 -10.66 16.19
N ARG A 276 -15.01 -11.60 16.39
CA ARG A 276 -14.79 -12.76 17.26
C ARG A 276 -14.19 -13.87 16.41
N VAL A 277 -13.04 -14.34 16.85
CA VAL A 277 -12.31 -15.50 16.32
C VAL A 277 -12.68 -16.70 17.17
#